data_AF-A0A2V8C7A3-F1
#
_entry.id   AF-A0A2V8C7A3-F1
#
_cell.length_a   1.000
_cell.length_b   1.000
_cell.length_c   1.000
_cell.angle_alpha   90.00
_cell.angle_beta   90.00
_cell.angle_gamma   90.00
#
_symmetry.space_group_name_H-M   'P 1'
#
loop_
_entity.id
_entity.type
_entity.pdbx_description
1 polymer ?
#
loop_
_entity_poly.entity_id
_entity_poly.type
_entity_poly.pdbx_seq_one_letter_code
_entity_poly.pdbx_strand_id
1 'polypeptide(L)'
;MAIAASLSAQAPPSSARAEADARQSRYQVGQMERVIEGAVEHGVTVIRDRFQQLMQMPADQLVTDNAHARGFRLEGYGVFFDVTVPTFELSSLVWSLRTLDQNDLGLQRAVTALEEHVKQQGDASLEQALKRLELQVGPVALSRVAAPAVAGARSAVGSAATTTADAAPQAPLSDPILADPNEAYRAEVIQAIKDAMLDHSSSLAIGAGEWLTIAARGNDDRPRLAPADSDARTRIIRLRGSDLAAFLARQITREDALQRIEVRLF
;
A
#
# COMPACT_ATOMS: atom_id res chain seq x y z
N MET A 1 -54.23 -27.64 49.19
CA MET A 1 -53.54 -26.45 48.65
C MET A 1 -52.09 -26.84 48.42
N ALA A 2 -51.74 -27.21 47.19
CA ALA A 2 -50.40 -27.70 46.85
C ALA A 2 -49.54 -26.54 46.35
N ILE A 3 -48.44 -26.27 47.05
CA ILE A 3 -47.43 -25.29 46.69
C ILE A 3 -46.47 -25.96 45.69
N ALA A 4 -46.52 -25.53 44.43
CA ALA A 4 -45.55 -25.91 43.42
C ALA A 4 -44.24 -25.15 43.67
N ALA A 5 -43.19 -25.87 44.06
CA ALA A 5 -41.85 -25.31 44.17
C ALA A 5 -41.23 -25.21 42.78
N SER A 6 -40.99 -23.98 42.32
CA SER A 6 -40.25 -23.68 41.10
C SER A 6 -38.78 -24.06 41.31
N LEU A 7 -38.31 -25.09 40.60
CA LEU A 7 -36.89 -25.43 40.49
C LEU A 7 -36.23 -24.48 39.49
N SER A 8 -35.55 -23.45 39.99
CA SER A 8 -34.60 -22.68 39.21
C SER A 8 -33.41 -23.58 38.87
N ALA A 9 -33.24 -23.92 37.59
CA ALA A 9 -32.06 -24.62 37.10
C ALA A 9 -30.84 -23.69 37.17
N GLN A 10 -30.06 -23.79 38.25
CA GLN A 10 -28.76 -23.13 38.35
C GLN A 10 -27.78 -23.84 37.40
N ALA A 11 -27.31 -23.14 36.36
CA ALA A 11 -26.23 -23.64 35.50
C ALA A 11 -24.94 -23.84 36.32
N PRO A 12 -24.14 -24.89 36.04
CA PRO A 12 -22.92 -25.18 36.79
C PRO A 12 -21.88 -24.06 36.64
N PRO A 13 -21.07 -23.76 37.66
CA PRO A 13 -20.12 -22.64 37.66
C PRO A 13 -19.04 -22.72 36.55
N SER A 14 -18.84 -23.90 35.95
CA SER A 14 -17.93 -24.09 34.81
C SER A 14 -18.47 -23.52 33.50
N SER A 15 -19.79 -23.57 33.25
CA SER A 15 -20.38 -23.04 32.01
C SER A 15 -20.37 -21.51 31.98
N ALA A 16 -20.67 -20.87 33.12
CA ALA A 16 -20.64 -19.41 33.25
C ALA A 16 -19.23 -18.81 33.04
N ARG A 17 -18.17 -19.51 33.48
CA ARG A 17 -16.78 -19.11 33.23
C ARG A 17 -16.40 -19.25 31.76
N ALA A 18 -16.71 -20.38 31.14
CA ALA A 18 -16.44 -20.59 29.71
C ALA A 18 -17.14 -19.54 28.82
N GLU A 19 -18.38 -19.16 29.16
CA GLU A 19 -19.11 -18.09 28.48
C GLU A 19 -18.49 -16.69 28.70
N ALA A 20 -17.89 -16.44 29.87
CA ALA A 20 -17.18 -15.20 30.13
C ALA A 20 -15.88 -15.11 29.31
N ASP A 21 -15.09 -16.20 29.28
CA ASP A 21 -13.84 -16.29 28.53
C ASP A 21 -14.08 -16.15 27.02
N ALA A 22 -15.15 -16.76 26.50
CA ALA A 22 -15.55 -16.62 25.10
C ALA A 22 -15.95 -15.18 24.75
N ARG A 23 -16.69 -14.48 25.63
CA ARG A 23 -17.05 -13.07 25.44
C ARG A 23 -15.81 -12.17 25.46
N GLN A 24 -14.90 -12.40 26.39
CA GLN A 24 -13.65 -11.66 26.48
C GLN A 24 -12.79 -11.87 25.24
N SER A 25 -12.68 -13.11 24.74
CA SER A 25 -11.95 -13.39 23.50
C SER A 25 -12.54 -12.63 22.31
N ARG A 26 -13.87 -12.63 22.13
CA ARG A 26 -14.51 -11.92 21.01
C ARG A 26 -14.28 -10.41 21.12
N TYR A 27 -14.30 -9.89 22.34
CA TYR A 27 -13.98 -8.49 22.59
C TYR A 27 -12.53 -8.17 22.19
N GLN A 28 -11.55 -8.97 22.60
CA GLN A 28 -10.14 -8.78 22.24
C GLN A 28 -9.91 -8.84 20.73
N VAL A 29 -10.53 -9.81 20.05
CA VAL A 29 -10.49 -9.91 18.58
C VAL A 29 -11.07 -8.66 17.94
N GLY A 30 -12.23 -8.19 18.39
CA GLY A 30 -12.85 -6.96 17.86
C GLY A 30 -12.09 -5.67 18.19
N GLN A 31 -11.27 -5.64 19.24
CA GLN A 31 -10.33 -4.55 19.46
C GLN A 31 -9.20 -4.60 18.43
N MET A 32 -8.65 -5.79 18.17
CA MET A 32 -7.59 -5.98 17.19
C MET A 32 -8.06 -5.69 15.76
N GLU A 33 -9.30 -6.03 15.40
CA GLU A 33 -9.90 -5.66 14.10
C GLU A 33 -9.75 -4.16 13.84
N ARG A 34 -10.19 -3.32 14.78
CA ARG A 34 -10.08 -1.85 14.68
C ARG A 34 -8.64 -1.36 14.63
N VAL A 35 -7.73 -2.01 15.34
CA VAL A 35 -6.30 -1.68 15.29
C VAL A 35 -5.74 -1.96 13.88
N ILE A 36 -6.08 -3.11 13.30
CA ILE A 36 -5.62 -3.50 11.97
C ILE A 36 -6.22 -2.56 10.90
N GLU A 37 -7.51 -2.23 11.00
CA GLU A 37 -8.14 -1.23 10.13
C GLU A 37 -7.42 0.11 10.21
N GLY A 38 -7.18 0.62 11.41
CA GLY A 38 -6.45 1.87 11.62
C GLY A 38 -5.01 1.82 11.14
N ALA A 39 -4.33 0.68 11.22
CA ALA A 39 -2.99 0.50 10.70
C ALA A 39 -2.96 0.57 9.16
N VAL A 40 -3.93 -0.06 8.49
CA VAL A 40 -4.07 0.03 7.03
C VAL A 40 -4.36 1.47 6.61
N GLU A 41 -5.29 2.15 7.29
CA GLU A 41 -5.60 3.56 7.04
C GLU A 41 -4.39 4.48 7.28
N HIS A 42 -3.58 4.19 8.29
CA HIS A 42 -2.35 4.93 8.53
C HIS A 42 -1.36 4.76 7.37
N GLY A 43 -1.12 3.53 6.91
CA GLY A 43 -0.25 3.28 5.75
C GLY A 43 -0.77 3.97 4.47
N VAL A 44 -2.09 3.97 4.27
CA VAL A 44 -2.74 4.73 3.18
C VAL A 44 -2.44 6.23 3.30
N THR A 45 -2.56 6.78 4.51
CA THR A 45 -2.35 8.21 4.76
C THR A 45 -0.90 8.62 4.53
N VAL A 46 0.07 7.82 4.99
CA VAL A 46 1.51 8.07 4.77
C VAL A 46 1.82 8.17 3.27
N ILE A 47 1.28 7.26 2.47
CA ILE A 47 1.51 7.25 1.02
C ILE A 47 0.77 8.38 0.33
N ARG A 48 -0.46 8.69 0.76
CA ARG A 48 -1.22 9.84 0.28
C ARG A 48 -0.43 11.14 0.50
N ASP A 49 0.07 11.36 1.71
CA ASP A 49 0.82 12.57 2.07
C ASP A 49 2.11 12.67 1.25
N ARG A 50 2.85 11.57 1.12
CA ARG A 50 4.08 11.52 0.33
C ARG A 50 3.80 11.76 -1.16
N PHE A 51 2.71 11.23 -1.68
CA PHE A 51 2.29 11.47 -3.06
C PHE A 51 1.89 12.93 -3.31
N GLN A 52 1.11 13.54 -2.41
CA GLN A 52 0.75 14.95 -2.49
C GLN A 52 1.98 15.86 -2.50
N GLN A 53 2.97 15.56 -1.66
CA GLN A 53 4.23 16.30 -1.60
C GLN A 53 5.04 16.20 -2.90
N LEU A 54 5.12 15.01 -3.50
CA LEU A 54 5.91 14.78 -4.71
C LEU A 54 5.22 15.25 -5.99
N MET A 55 3.90 15.10 -6.08
CA MET A 55 3.14 15.29 -7.33
C MET A 55 2.29 16.56 -7.35
N GLN A 56 2.19 17.30 -6.23
CA GLN A 56 1.41 18.55 -6.11
C GLN A 56 -0.04 18.43 -6.63
N MET A 57 -0.59 17.21 -6.55
CA MET A 57 -1.93 16.84 -7.02
C MET A 57 -2.82 16.53 -5.82
N PRO A 58 -4.12 16.88 -5.85
CA PRO A 58 -5.05 16.52 -4.79
C PRO A 58 -5.28 15.00 -4.78
N ALA A 59 -4.75 14.32 -3.76
CA ALA A 59 -4.85 12.86 -3.61
C ALA A 59 -6.16 12.37 -2.95
N ASP A 60 -7.12 13.28 -2.76
CA ASP A 60 -8.36 13.02 -2.02
C ASP A 60 -9.34 12.09 -2.78
N GLN A 61 -9.11 11.89 -4.08
CA GLN A 61 -9.91 11.00 -4.94
C GLN A 61 -9.26 9.64 -5.21
N LEU A 62 -8.11 9.34 -4.59
CA LEU A 62 -7.30 8.16 -4.93
C LEU A 62 -7.63 6.89 -4.13
N VAL A 63 -8.46 7.00 -3.09
CA VAL A 63 -8.84 5.88 -2.22
C VAL A 63 -10.36 5.80 -2.19
N THR A 64 -10.91 4.71 -2.70
CA THR A 64 -12.35 4.59 -2.96
C THR A 64 -13.10 3.98 -1.78
N ASP A 65 -12.44 3.20 -0.92
CA ASP A 65 -13.05 2.42 0.16
C ASP A 65 -12.29 2.52 1.48
N ASN A 66 -12.98 2.15 2.56
CA ASN A 66 -12.38 2.03 3.89
C ASN A 66 -11.75 0.65 4.07
N ALA A 67 -10.75 0.57 4.95
CA ALA A 67 -10.18 -0.71 5.35
C ALA A 67 -11.21 -1.50 6.19
N HIS A 68 -11.26 -2.82 5.99
CA HIS A 68 -12.12 -3.70 6.77
C HIS A 68 -11.36 -4.92 7.25
N ALA A 69 -11.45 -5.23 8.54
CA ALA A 69 -10.84 -6.41 9.14
C ALA A 69 -11.89 -7.31 9.79
N ARG A 70 -11.75 -8.63 9.61
CA ARG A 70 -12.57 -9.64 10.28
C ARG A 70 -11.68 -10.68 10.94
N GLY A 71 -11.80 -10.83 12.24
CA GLY A 71 -11.02 -11.74 13.05
C GLY A 71 -11.77 -13.02 13.40
N PHE A 72 -11.04 -14.13 13.41
CA PHE A 72 -11.52 -15.46 13.72
C PHE A 72 -10.50 -16.15 14.63
N ARG A 73 -10.97 -16.64 15.78
CA ARG A 73 -10.14 -17.49 16.64
C ARG A 73 -10.38 -18.94 16.30
N LEU A 74 -9.30 -19.66 16.03
CA LEU A 74 -9.28 -21.05 15.62
C LEU A 74 -8.58 -21.87 16.70
N GLU A 75 -9.30 -22.79 17.33
CA GLU A 75 -8.78 -23.62 18.40
C GLU A 75 -7.57 -24.44 17.93
N GLY A 76 -6.47 -24.37 18.69
CA GLY A 76 -5.21 -25.07 18.40
C GLY A 76 -4.38 -24.47 17.26
N TYR A 77 -4.95 -23.55 16.46
CA TYR A 77 -4.20 -22.81 15.43
C TYR A 77 -3.78 -21.42 15.91
N GLY A 78 -4.65 -20.67 16.59
CA GLY A 78 -4.43 -19.29 17.00
C GLY A 78 -5.49 -18.34 16.47
N VAL A 79 -5.09 -17.19 15.93
CA VAL A 79 -6.00 -16.14 15.45
C VAL A 79 -5.71 -15.81 13.99
N PHE A 80 -6.78 -15.72 13.20
CA PHE A 80 -6.75 -15.37 11.79
C PHE A 80 -7.55 -14.09 11.54
N PHE A 81 -7.03 -13.18 10.73
CA PHE A 81 -7.72 -11.98 10.28
C PHE A 81 -7.80 -11.97 8.76
N ASP A 82 -8.99 -11.76 8.23
CA ASP A 82 -9.23 -11.43 6.83
C ASP A 82 -9.37 -9.92 6.70
N VAL A 83 -8.50 -9.29 5.90
CA VAL A 83 -8.38 -7.84 5.81
C VAL A 83 -8.56 -7.42 4.36
N THR A 84 -9.56 -6.58 4.13
CA THR A 84 -9.75 -5.87 2.86
C THR A 84 -8.97 -4.56 2.92
N VAL A 85 -7.96 -4.47 2.07
CA VAL A 85 -7.10 -3.31 1.90
C VAL A 85 -7.67 -2.49 0.73
N PRO A 86 -7.91 -1.19 0.92
CA PRO A 86 -8.41 -0.36 -0.16
C PRO A 86 -7.37 -0.29 -1.29
N THR A 87 -7.84 -0.35 -2.53
CA THR A 87 -6.97 -0.13 -3.68
C THR A 87 -6.72 1.36 -3.86
N PHE A 88 -5.48 1.68 -4.24
CA PHE A 88 -5.08 3.03 -4.55
C PHE A 88 -5.22 3.21 -6.07
N GLU A 89 -6.34 3.77 -6.50
CA GLU A 89 -6.64 4.03 -7.92
C GLU A 89 -5.83 5.25 -8.38
N LEU A 90 -4.52 5.07 -8.56
CA LEU A 90 -3.72 6.03 -9.32
C LEU A 90 -4.29 6.04 -10.72
N SER A 91 -5.03 7.10 -11.06
CA SER A 91 -5.65 7.31 -12.36
C SER A 91 -4.67 6.87 -13.45
N SER A 92 -4.93 5.69 -14.04
CA SER A 92 -4.02 4.94 -14.90
C SER A 92 -3.50 5.75 -16.09
N LEU A 93 -4.15 6.87 -16.41
CA LEU A 93 -3.75 7.86 -17.39
C LEU A 93 -2.48 8.64 -16.99
N VAL A 94 -2.32 9.06 -15.73
CA VAL A 94 -1.14 9.86 -15.30
C VAL A 94 0.11 8.98 -15.25
N TRP A 95 -0.04 7.72 -14.83
CA TRP A 95 1.07 6.79 -14.77
C TRP A 95 1.49 6.26 -16.13
N SER A 96 0.54 5.86 -16.99
CA SER A 96 0.84 5.41 -18.37
C SER A 96 1.56 6.48 -19.17
N LEU A 97 1.18 7.76 -19.05
CA LEU A 97 1.87 8.88 -19.70
C LEU A 97 3.32 9.04 -19.20
N ARG A 98 3.60 8.73 -17.93
CA ARG A 98 4.97 8.79 -17.37
C ARG A 98 5.79 7.53 -17.64
N THR A 99 5.18 6.35 -17.69
CA THR A 99 5.87 5.11 -18.09
C THR A 99 6.17 5.12 -19.58
N LEU A 100 5.34 5.77 -20.41
CA LEU A 100 5.67 6.08 -21.80
C LEU A 100 6.93 6.95 -21.92
N ASP A 101 7.09 7.92 -21.01
CA ASP A 101 8.27 8.79 -20.92
C ASP A 101 9.51 8.05 -20.36
N GLN A 102 9.33 7.23 -19.31
CA GLN A 102 10.40 6.46 -18.65
C GLN A 102 10.91 5.26 -19.46
N ASN A 103 10.08 4.63 -20.29
CA ASN A 103 10.49 3.50 -21.14
C ASN A 103 11.40 3.94 -22.30
N ASP A 104 11.78 5.21 -22.40
CA ASP A 104 12.69 5.74 -23.41
C ASP A 104 12.26 5.38 -24.84
N LEU A 105 10.96 5.11 -25.04
CA LEU A 105 10.30 5.08 -26.35
C LEU A 105 10.08 6.51 -26.82
N GLY A 106 11.09 7.36 -26.59
CA GLY A 106 10.99 8.79 -26.45
C GLY A 106 9.97 9.31 -27.43
N LEU A 107 8.89 9.90 -26.93
CA LEU A 107 7.86 10.46 -27.81
C LEU A 107 8.51 11.35 -28.87
N GLN A 108 9.58 12.07 -28.50
CA GLN A 108 10.48 12.76 -29.41
C GLN A 108 11.17 11.84 -30.44
N ARG A 109 11.80 10.73 -30.05
CA ARG A 109 12.38 9.76 -31.01
C ARG A 109 11.32 9.11 -31.91
N ALA A 110 10.15 8.76 -31.39
CA ALA A 110 9.05 8.19 -32.17
C ALA A 110 8.48 9.22 -33.16
N VAL A 111 8.33 10.48 -32.73
CA VAL A 111 7.93 11.60 -33.60
C VAL A 111 9.01 11.89 -34.64
N THR A 112 10.29 11.91 -34.27
CA THR A 112 11.40 12.09 -35.22
C THR A 112 11.48 10.94 -36.23
N ALA A 113 11.33 9.69 -35.80
CA ALA A 113 11.29 8.53 -36.71
C ALA A 113 10.07 8.58 -37.65
N LEU A 114 8.92 9.05 -37.16
CA LEU A 114 7.71 9.24 -37.97
C LEU A 114 7.89 10.40 -38.97
N GLU A 115 8.49 11.52 -38.56
CA GLU A 115 8.85 12.63 -39.45
C GLU A 115 9.80 12.17 -40.57
N GLU A 116 10.82 11.38 -40.23
CA GLU A 116 11.76 10.82 -41.21
C GLU A 116 11.05 9.89 -42.20
N HIS A 117 10.12 9.06 -41.72
CA HIS A 117 9.35 8.15 -42.57
C HIS A 117 8.41 8.92 -43.52
N VAL A 118 7.72 9.95 -43.02
CA VAL A 118 6.82 10.80 -43.82
C VAL A 118 7.60 11.60 -44.87
N LYS A 119 8.79 12.13 -44.52
CA LYS A 119 9.68 12.82 -45.47
C LYS A 119 10.20 11.89 -46.57
N GLN A 120 10.44 10.61 -46.26
CA GLN A 120 10.83 9.61 -47.27
C GLN A 120 9.67 9.24 -48.21
N GLN A 121 8.43 9.26 -47.73
CA GLN A 121 7.24 8.99 -48.54
C GLN A 121 6.82 10.18 -49.42
N GLY A 122 7.15 11.42 -49.03
CA GLY A 122 6.91 12.63 -49.83
C GLY A 122 5.44 13.01 -50.01
N ASP A 123 4.57 12.58 -49.10
CA ASP A 123 3.13 12.86 -49.16
C ASP A 123 2.78 14.11 -48.33
N ALA A 124 2.40 15.18 -49.04
CA ALA A 124 2.03 16.46 -48.45
C ALA A 124 0.81 16.38 -47.50
N SER A 125 -0.07 15.38 -47.67
CA SER A 125 -1.22 15.19 -46.81
C SER A 125 -0.83 14.63 -45.43
N LEU A 126 0.17 13.73 -45.39
CA LEU A 126 0.72 13.16 -44.16
C LEU A 126 1.53 14.20 -43.39
N GLU A 127 2.30 15.05 -44.08
CA GLU A 127 3.02 16.16 -43.45
C GLU A 127 2.07 17.15 -42.75
N GLN A 128 0.95 17.48 -43.40
CA GLN A 128 -0.06 18.37 -42.81
C GLN A 128 -0.80 17.72 -41.63
N ALA A 129 -1.05 16.42 -41.69
CA ALA A 129 -1.66 15.68 -40.59
C ALA A 129 -0.74 15.62 -39.37
N LEU A 130 0.56 15.36 -39.57
CA LEU A 130 1.57 15.35 -38.51
C LEU A 130 1.72 16.74 -37.87
N LYS A 131 1.76 17.80 -38.68
CA LYS A 131 1.85 19.18 -38.17
C LYS A 131 0.64 19.60 -37.34
N ARG A 132 -0.55 19.12 -37.68
CA ARG A 132 -1.77 19.32 -36.86
C ARG A 132 -1.69 18.54 -35.56
N LEU A 133 -1.17 17.31 -35.59
CA LEU A 133 -0.95 16.50 -34.39
C LEU A 133 0.07 17.17 -33.45
N GLU A 134 1.19 17.69 -33.97
CA GLU A 134 2.17 18.46 -33.18
C GLU A 134 1.59 19.74 -32.58
N LEU A 135 0.74 20.46 -33.31
CA LEU A 135 0.06 21.66 -32.79
C LEU A 135 -0.94 21.33 -31.68
N GLN A 136 -1.50 20.12 -31.69
CA GLN A 136 -2.49 19.66 -30.72
C GLN A 136 -1.86 18.95 -29.51
N VAL A 137 -0.68 18.36 -29.68
CA VAL A 137 0.12 17.68 -28.66
C VAL A 137 1.23 18.59 -28.10
N GLY A 138 1.44 19.77 -28.70
CA GLY A 138 2.36 20.81 -28.24
C GLY A 138 2.10 21.24 -26.79
N PRO A 139 3.03 21.99 -26.17
CA PRO A 139 3.18 22.14 -24.71
C PRO A 139 2.04 22.87 -23.99
N VAL A 140 0.87 23.08 -24.62
CA VAL A 140 -0.33 23.60 -23.98
C VAL A 140 -0.90 22.61 -22.94
N ALA A 141 -0.60 21.32 -23.03
CA ALA A 141 -0.88 20.36 -21.95
C ALA A 141 0.13 20.40 -20.79
N LEU A 142 1.33 20.97 -21.00
CA LEU A 142 2.40 21.06 -19.98
C LEU A 142 2.53 22.48 -19.38
N SER A 143 1.98 23.51 -20.03
CA SER A 143 2.10 24.91 -19.58
C SER A 143 0.94 25.44 -18.72
N ARG A 144 -0.10 24.64 -18.42
CA ARG A 144 -1.14 25.06 -17.43
C ARG A 144 -0.68 24.94 -15.97
N VAL A 145 0.51 24.39 -15.73
CA VAL A 145 1.16 24.35 -14.39
C VAL A 145 2.02 25.60 -14.11
N ALA A 146 2.23 26.48 -15.08
CA ALA A 146 3.08 27.65 -14.89
C ALA A 146 2.27 28.93 -14.60
N ALA A 147 2.09 29.27 -13.31
CA ALA A 147 1.88 30.64 -12.84
C ALA A 147 2.26 30.79 -11.36
N PRO A 148 2.70 31.97 -10.90
CA PRO A 148 3.95 32.66 -11.23
C PRO A 148 4.99 32.50 -10.10
N ALA A 149 6.27 32.37 -10.45
CA ALA A 149 7.36 32.49 -9.49
C ALA A 149 7.59 33.97 -9.16
N VAL A 150 7.39 34.32 -7.88
CA VAL A 150 7.68 35.65 -7.34
C VAL A 150 9.19 35.86 -7.36
N ALA A 151 9.59 37.02 -7.88
CA ALA A 151 10.98 37.42 -8.04
C ALA A 151 11.70 37.61 -6.71
N GLY A 152 12.94 37.10 -6.63
CA GLY A 152 13.98 37.69 -5.80
C GLY A 152 14.78 36.70 -4.95
N ALA A 153 15.96 36.28 -5.44
CA ALA A 153 17.20 36.23 -4.65
C ALA A 153 18.41 35.76 -5.48
N ARG A 154 19.15 36.74 -6.03
CA ARG A 154 20.62 36.84 -6.15
C ARG A 154 21.47 35.58 -6.44
N SER A 155 22.00 35.56 -7.66
CA SER A 155 23.20 34.83 -8.09
C SER A 155 24.43 35.13 -7.20
N ALA A 156 25.21 34.11 -6.90
CA ALA A 156 26.61 34.24 -6.47
C ALA A 156 27.48 33.22 -7.23
N VAL A 157 28.58 33.75 -7.74
CA VAL A 157 29.59 33.23 -8.66
C VAL A 157 30.58 32.26 -7.97
N GLY A 158 31.16 31.30 -8.71
CA GLY A 158 32.55 30.86 -8.47
C GLY A 158 32.89 29.37 -8.65
N SER A 159 33.39 28.99 -9.84
CA SER A 159 34.21 27.78 -10.14
C SER A 159 35.48 27.67 -9.27
N ALA A 160 36.25 26.58 -9.13
CA ALA A 160 36.40 25.22 -9.67
C ALA A 160 37.35 24.42 -8.72
N ALA A 161 37.32 23.07 -8.76
CA ALA A 161 38.53 22.22 -8.64
C ALA A 161 38.20 20.70 -8.77
N THR A 162 38.77 20.11 -9.82
CA THR A 162 39.55 18.85 -9.88
C THR A 162 38.98 17.52 -9.35
N THR A 163 38.98 16.56 -10.27
CA THR A 163 38.80 15.11 -10.15
C THR A 163 39.70 14.42 -9.12
N THR A 164 39.12 13.63 -8.23
CA THR A 164 39.66 12.32 -7.82
C THR A 164 38.50 11.36 -7.61
N ALA A 165 38.65 10.18 -8.22
CA ALA A 165 37.71 9.08 -8.10
C ALA A 165 37.75 8.50 -6.69
N ASP A 166 36.59 8.41 -6.06
CA ASP A 166 36.30 7.34 -5.12
C ASP A 166 34.87 6.84 -5.38
N ALA A 167 34.76 5.52 -5.52
CA ALA A 167 33.56 4.84 -5.94
C ALA A 167 32.61 4.69 -4.74
N ALA A 168 31.66 5.61 -4.61
CA ALA A 168 30.44 5.38 -3.87
C ALA A 168 29.38 4.80 -4.83
N PRO A 169 28.60 3.77 -4.45
CA PRO A 169 27.51 3.30 -5.28
C PRO A 169 26.53 4.45 -5.49
N GLN A 170 26.40 4.91 -6.72
CA GLN A 170 25.29 5.77 -7.13
C GLN A 170 24.03 4.90 -7.05
N ALA A 171 23.37 4.91 -5.90
CA ALA A 171 21.96 4.56 -5.85
C ALA A 171 21.26 5.57 -6.77
N PRO A 172 20.51 5.16 -7.80
CA PRO A 172 19.51 6.06 -8.32
C PRO A 172 18.53 6.29 -7.16
N LEU A 173 18.53 7.49 -6.59
CA LEU A 173 17.48 7.97 -5.70
C LEU A 173 16.22 8.25 -6.53
N SER A 174 15.82 7.30 -7.38
CA SER A 174 14.48 7.26 -7.93
C SER A 174 13.60 6.85 -6.77
N ASP A 175 12.89 7.82 -6.17
CA ASP A 175 11.97 7.55 -5.06
C ASP A 175 11.07 6.36 -5.46
N PRO A 176 10.95 5.29 -4.64
CA PRO A 176 10.19 4.09 -5.00
C PRO A 176 8.74 4.38 -5.38
N ILE A 177 8.14 5.46 -4.86
CA ILE A 177 6.80 5.93 -5.26
C ILE A 177 6.79 6.42 -6.71
N LEU A 178 7.91 6.93 -7.21
CA LEU A 178 8.09 7.36 -8.59
C LEU A 178 8.46 6.21 -9.55
N ALA A 179 8.89 5.06 -9.01
CA ALA A 179 9.20 3.86 -9.80
C ALA A 179 7.99 2.90 -9.88
N ASP A 180 7.35 2.62 -8.74
CA ASP A 180 6.14 1.79 -8.63
C ASP A 180 5.32 2.22 -7.39
N PRO A 181 4.36 3.14 -7.55
CA PRO A 181 3.55 3.63 -6.43
C PRO A 181 2.60 2.57 -5.88
N ASN A 182 2.21 1.57 -6.67
CA ASN A 182 1.39 0.45 -6.18
C ASN A 182 2.21 -0.44 -5.25
N GLU A 183 3.45 -0.78 -5.60
CA GLU A 183 4.31 -1.55 -4.70
C GLU A 183 4.73 -0.73 -3.48
N ALA A 184 4.99 0.57 -3.63
CA ALA A 184 5.28 1.45 -2.50
C ALA A 184 4.08 1.55 -1.54
N TYR A 185 2.86 1.67 -2.07
CA TYR A 185 1.62 1.61 -1.30
C TYR A 185 1.50 0.31 -0.53
N ARG A 186 1.65 -0.83 -1.23
CA ARG A 186 1.56 -2.16 -0.62
C ARG A 186 2.62 -2.39 0.44
N ALA A 187 3.85 -1.92 0.22
CA ALA A 187 4.94 -2.04 1.17
C ALA A 187 4.61 -1.28 2.47
N GLU A 188 4.11 -0.05 2.36
CA GLU A 188 3.74 0.77 3.51
C GLU A 188 2.62 0.11 4.34
N VAL A 189 1.55 -0.35 3.68
CA VAL A 189 0.45 -1.04 4.35
C VAL A 189 0.94 -2.30 5.07
N ILE A 190 1.84 -3.07 4.46
CA ILE A 190 2.40 -4.27 5.10
C ILE A 190 3.24 -3.90 6.32
N GLN A 191 4.05 -2.85 6.25
CA GLN A 191 4.82 -2.42 7.40
C GLN A 191 3.90 -1.99 8.54
N ALA A 192 2.86 -1.20 8.25
CA ALA A 192 1.87 -0.79 9.25
C ALA A 192 1.15 -2.00 9.88
N ILE A 193 0.78 -3.01 9.08
CA ILE A 193 0.18 -4.25 9.60
C ILE A 193 1.17 -5.02 10.49
N LYS A 194 2.43 -5.17 10.08
CA LYS A 194 3.46 -5.85 10.87
C LYS A 194 3.67 -5.17 12.21
N ASP A 195 3.72 -3.85 12.20
CA ASP A 195 3.87 -3.03 13.39
C ASP A 195 2.67 -3.22 14.33
N ALA A 196 1.45 -3.15 13.79
CA ALA A 196 0.23 -3.41 14.53
C ALA A 196 0.19 -4.83 15.15
N MET A 197 0.67 -5.84 14.41
CA MET A 197 0.79 -7.20 14.92
C MET A 197 1.71 -7.28 16.14
N LEU A 198 2.82 -6.55 16.16
CA LEU A 198 3.77 -6.60 17.28
C LEU A 198 3.25 -5.80 18.49
N ASP A 199 2.67 -4.63 18.26
CA ASP A 199 2.33 -3.69 19.32
C ASP A 199 1.01 -4.04 20.04
N HIS A 200 0.06 -4.68 19.35
CA HIS A 200 -1.31 -4.86 19.88
C HIS A 200 -1.78 -6.31 20.07
N SER A 201 -0.99 -7.31 19.64
CA SER A 201 -1.40 -8.72 19.73
C SER A 201 -1.27 -9.36 21.12
N SER A 202 -0.66 -8.67 22.09
CA SER A 202 -0.47 -9.17 23.47
C SER A 202 -1.78 -9.58 24.15
N SER A 203 -2.89 -8.94 23.80
CA SER A 203 -4.22 -9.22 24.36
C SER A 203 -4.90 -10.45 23.77
N LEU A 204 -4.43 -10.99 22.64
CA LEU A 204 -5.08 -12.10 21.92
C LEU A 204 -4.80 -13.47 22.55
N ALA A 205 -3.94 -13.55 23.57
CA ALA A 205 -3.60 -14.77 24.30
C ALA A 205 -3.18 -15.93 23.37
N ILE A 206 -2.31 -15.63 22.40
CA ILE A 206 -1.80 -16.59 21.41
C ILE A 206 -0.76 -17.50 22.09
N GLY A 207 -0.99 -18.81 22.05
CA GLY A 207 -0.08 -19.80 22.60
C GLY A 207 1.24 -19.88 21.83
N ALA A 208 2.31 -20.40 22.46
CA ALA A 208 3.63 -20.48 21.83
C ALA A 208 3.64 -21.32 20.53
N GLY A 209 2.78 -22.35 20.45
CA GLY A 209 2.60 -23.18 19.27
C GLY A 209 1.61 -22.63 18.25
N GLU A 210 0.89 -21.57 18.59
CA GLU A 210 -0.16 -20.98 17.77
C GLU A 210 0.40 -19.89 16.84
N TRP A 211 -0.44 -19.44 15.91
CA TRP A 211 -0.15 -18.48 14.87
C TRP A 211 -1.09 -17.28 14.94
N LEU A 212 -0.52 -16.10 14.74
CA LEU A 212 -1.26 -14.92 14.30
C LEU A 212 -1.13 -14.83 12.79
N THR A 213 -2.26 -14.83 12.08
CA THR A 213 -2.28 -14.76 10.62
C THR A 213 -3.17 -13.63 10.15
N ILE A 214 -2.70 -12.85 9.20
CA ILE A 214 -3.44 -11.77 8.56
C ILE A 214 -3.40 -12.01 7.05
N ALA A 215 -4.56 -12.19 6.43
CA ALA A 215 -4.71 -12.25 4.99
C ALA A 215 -5.15 -10.88 4.49
N ALA A 216 -4.26 -10.15 3.81
CA ALA A 216 -4.55 -8.85 3.22
C ALA A 216 -4.92 -9.03 1.73
N ARG A 217 -6.13 -8.60 1.36
CA ARG A 217 -6.69 -8.68 0.01
C ARG A 217 -7.02 -7.28 -0.50
N GLY A 218 -6.63 -6.94 -1.73
CA GLY A 218 -7.04 -5.69 -2.38
C GLY A 218 -8.54 -5.67 -2.74
N ASN A 219 -9.17 -4.51 -2.62
CA ASN A 219 -10.58 -4.31 -3.03
C ASN A 219 -10.72 -4.14 -4.55
N ASP A 220 -10.40 -5.17 -5.33
CA ASP A 220 -10.61 -5.16 -6.79
C ASP A 220 -12.09 -5.46 -7.12
N ASP A 221 -12.97 -4.47 -6.94
CA ASP A 221 -14.33 -4.53 -7.47
C ASP A 221 -14.28 -4.22 -8.99
N ARG A 222 -14.06 -5.29 -9.78
CA ARG A 222 -13.79 -5.22 -11.24
C ARG A 222 -14.73 -4.30 -12.04
N PRO A 223 -14.21 -3.30 -12.75
CA PRO A 223 -14.78 -2.88 -14.03
C PRO A 223 -14.44 -3.95 -15.08
N ARG A 224 -15.45 -4.67 -15.60
CA ARG A 224 -15.31 -5.80 -16.57
C ARG A 224 -14.71 -5.44 -17.95
N LEU A 225 -14.04 -4.30 -18.08
CA LEU A 225 -13.66 -3.71 -19.37
C LEU A 225 -12.16 -3.48 -19.55
N ALA A 226 -11.32 -3.80 -18.56
CA ALA A 226 -9.86 -3.78 -18.70
C ALA A 226 -9.29 -5.22 -18.77
N PRO A 227 -8.17 -5.46 -19.49
CA PRO A 227 -7.45 -6.73 -19.39
C PRO A 227 -7.19 -7.05 -17.92
N ALA A 228 -7.34 -8.32 -17.54
CA ALA A 228 -7.22 -8.72 -16.14
C ALA A 228 -5.80 -8.44 -15.63
N ASP A 229 -5.61 -7.30 -14.95
CA ASP A 229 -4.37 -7.08 -14.22
C ASP A 229 -4.29 -8.12 -13.11
N SER A 230 -3.17 -8.85 -13.10
CA SER A 230 -2.86 -10.01 -12.27
C SER A 230 -2.57 -9.63 -10.80
N ASP A 231 -3.05 -8.48 -10.35
CA ASP A 231 -2.58 -7.76 -9.17
C ASP A 231 -3.47 -7.91 -7.92
N ALA A 232 -4.62 -8.57 -8.06
CA ALA A 232 -5.53 -8.96 -6.97
C ALA A 232 -4.98 -10.12 -6.11
N ARG A 233 -3.70 -10.08 -5.73
CA ARG A 233 -3.01 -11.16 -4.99
C ARG A 233 -3.22 -11.01 -3.49
N THR A 234 -3.60 -12.09 -2.83
CA THR A 234 -3.78 -12.08 -1.37
C THR A 234 -2.43 -12.27 -0.70
N ARG A 235 -2.01 -11.31 0.13
CA ARG A 235 -0.77 -11.41 0.91
C ARG A 235 -1.10 -11.98 2.29
N ILE A 236 -0.54 -13.14 2.61
CA ILE A 236 -0.68 -13.79 3.90
C ILE A 236 0.55 -13.45 4.76
N ILE A 237 0.30 -12.76 5.87
CA ILE A 237 1.30 -12.31 6.84
C ILE A 237 1.12 -13.14 8.12
N ARG A 238 2.19 -13.78 8.60
CA ARG A 238 2.13 -14.75 9.70
C ARG A 238 3.21 -14.53 10.74
N LEU A 239 2.84 -14.64 12.00
CA LEU A 239 3.75 -14.58 13.15
C LEU A 239 3.47 -15.74 14.11
N ARG A 240 4.53 -16.41 14.56
CA ARG A 240 4.45 -17.45 15.60
C ARG A 240 4.23 -16.83 16.97
N GLY A 241 3.39 -17.47 17.78
CA GLY A 241 3.20 -17.09 19.17
C GLY A 241 4.48 -17.18 20.01
N SER A 242 5.38 -18.12 19.72
CA SER A 242 6.69 -18.19 20.38
C SER A 242 7.57 -16.98 20.12
N ASP A 243 7.56 -16.47 18.89
CA ASP A 243 8.35 -15.28 18.50
C ASP A 243 7.73 -14.01 19.07
N LEU A 244 6.39 -13.93 19.03
CA LEU A 244 5.66 -12.86 19.70
C LEU A 244 5.94 -12.84 21.21
N ALA A 245 5.93 -13.99 21.87
CA ALA A 245 6.24 -14.09 23.30
C ALA A 245 7.68 -13.66 23.61
N ALA A 246 8.65 -14.05 22.75
CA ALA A 246 10.03 -13.61 22.89
C ALA A 246 10.18 -12.09 22.72
N PHE A 247 9.44 -11.49 21.78
CA PHE A 247 9.42 -10.05 21.58
C PHE A 247 8.81 -9.32 22.79
N LEU A 248 7.63 -9.77 23.26
CA LEU A 248 6.97 -9.19 24.44
C LEU A 248 7.82 -9.33 25.72
N ALA A 249 8.60 -10.42 25.82
CA ALA A 249 9.56 -10.64 26.89
C ALA A 249 10.87 -9.84 26.73
N ARG A 250 11.01 -9.02 25.67
CA ARG A 250 12.22 -8.25 25.31
C ARG A 250 13.47 -9.11 25.12
N GLN A 251 13.28 -10.36 24.69
CA GLN A 251 14.38 -11.28 24.38
C GLN A 251 14.92 -11.09 22.96
N ILE A 252 14.10 -10.53 22.07
CA ILE A 252 14.47 -10.15 20.70
C ILE A 252 14.14 -8.69 20.47
N THR A 253 14.86 -8.04 19.56
CA THR A 253 14.57 -6.65 19.18
C THR A 253 13.34 -6.57 18.27
N ARG A 254 12.86 -5.35 18.02
CA ARG A 254 11.75 -5.13 17.08
C ARG A 254 12.14 -5.56 15.67
N GLU A 255 13.36 -5.25 15.27
CA GLU A 255 13.90 -5.58 13.96
C GLU A 255 13.98 -7.10 13.78
N ASP A 256 14.45 -7.82 14.80
CA ASP A 256 14.48 -9.29 14.80
C ASP A 256 13.08 -9.88 14.73
N ALA A 257 12.12 -9.30 15.46
CA ALA A 257 10.73 -9.74 15.42
C ALA A 257 10.09 -9.54 14.03
N LEU A 258 10.34 -8.39 13.39
CA LEU A 258 9.87 -8.08 12.03
C LEU A 258 10.44 -9.05 10.99
N GLN A 259 11.69 -9.51 11.16
CA GLN A 259 12.31 -10.51 10.29
C GLN A 259 11.70 -11.91 10.45
N ARG A 260 11.16 -12.22 11.64
CA ARG A 260 10.47 -13.50 11.88
C ARG A 260 9.04 -13.56 11.35
N ILE A 261 8.49 -12.43 10.90
CA ILE A 261 7.18 -12.40 10.26
C ILE A 261 7.28 -12.96 8.84
N GLU A 262 6.58 -14.05 8.56
CA GLU A 262 6.49 -14.65 7.24
C GLU A 262 5.48 -13.89 6.37
N VAL A 263 5.86 -13.50 5.16
CA VAL A 263 4.95 -12.90 4.17
C VAL A 263 4.93 -13.78 2.93
N ARG A 264 3.75 -14.28 2.55
CA ARG A 264 3.55 -15.14 1.38
C ARG A 264 2.51 -14.53 0.45
N LEU A 265 2.76 -14.67 -0.86
CA LEU A 265 1.88 -14.17 -1.92
C LEU A 265 1.11 -15.35 -2.53
N PHE A 266 -0.21 -15.21 -2.67
CA PHE A 266 -1.10 -16.19 -3.30
C PHE A 266 -1.96 -15.53 -4.38
#